data_AF-A0A3G6J886-F1
#
_entry.id   AF-A0A3G6J886-F1
#
_cell.length_a   1.000
_cell.length_b   1.000
_cell.length_c   1.000
_cell.angle_alpha   90.00
_cell.angle_beta   90.00
_cell.angle_gamma   90.00
#
_symmetry.space_group_name_H-M   'P 1'
#
loop_
_entity.id
_entity.type
_entity.pdbx_description
1 polymer ?
#
loop_
_entity_poly.entity_id
_entity_poly.type
_entity_poly.pdbx_seq_one_letter_code
_entity_poly.pdbx_strand_id
1 'polypeptide(L)'
;MRNMQAGSPIGTRLMLSKRTTVTNWVWLIYNAFSLMALLAKSYGEGIGIWGKVCAALGLIPAIIFTIKCLTVVNSSPSQQVMSRTFPYVIFGYAIGAASLWGKGLSLSILAYPFLLSIFFVHNQRFLDWTTKQR
;
A
#
# COMPACT_ATOMS: atom_id res chain seq x y z
N MET A 1 6.16 -40.65 -35.48
CA MET A 1 4.85 -40.91 -34.86
C MET A 1 4.72 -40.02 -33.65
N ARG A 2 3.61 -39.25 -33.59
CA ARG A 2 3.28 -38.31 -32.52
C ARG A 2 3.13 -39.06 -31.19
N ASN A 3 3.63 -38.47 -30.12
CA ASN A 3 2.92 -38.47 -28.85
C ASN A 3 3.10 -37.09 -28.21
N MET A 4 2.19 -36.21 -28.61
CA MET A 4 1.84 -35.03 -27.86
C MET A 4 1.17 -35.51 -26.57
N GLN A 5 1.77 -35.28 -25.40
CA GLN A 5 0.99 -35.11 -24.18
C GLN A 5 0.91 -33.62 -23.89
N ALA A 6 -0.09 -33.00 -24.52
CA ALA A 6 -0.65 -31.73 -24.11
C ALA A 6 -1.39 -31.94 -22.79
N GLY A 7 -0.81 -31.48 -21.69
CA GLY A 7 -1.49 -31.25 -20.42
C GLY A 7 -1.88 -29.78 -20.31
N SER A 8 -3.18 -29.53 -20.32
CA SER A 8 -3.88 -28.24 -20.38
C SER A 8 -3.38 -27.12 -19.43
N PRO A 9 -3.40 -25.83 -19.86
CA PRO A 9 -3.01 -24.66 -19.08
C PRO A 9 -4.19 -24.15 -18.24
N ILE A 10 -4.48 -24.78 -17.10
CA ILE A 10 -5.54 -24.31 -16.20
C ILE A 10 -4.99 -24.19 -14.78
N GLY A 11 -4.63 -22.97 -14.42
CA GLY A 11 -4.91 -22.43 -13.10
C GLY A 11 -4.21 -23.08 -11.92
N THR A 12 -2.88 -23.14 -11.92
CA THR A 12 -2.17 -23.06 -10.64
C THR A 12 -2.39 -21.64 -10.11
N ARG A 13 -3.53 -21.39 -9.46
CA ARG A 13 -3.59 -20.31 -8.46
C ARG A 13 -2.41 -20.61 -7.55
N LEU A 14 -1.37 -19.79 -7.60
CA LEU A 14 -0.36 -19.74 -6.54
C LEU A 14 -1.16 -19.62 -5.25
N MET A 15 -1.34 -20.74 -4.53
CA MET A 15 -1.91 -20.70 -3.20
C MET A 15 -0.87 -19.96 -2.37
N LEU A 16 -1.10 -18.66 -2.20
CA LEU A 16 -0.28 -17.84 -1.33
C LEU A 16 -0.25 -18.51 0.04
N SER A 17 0.93 -18.50 0.68
CA SER A 17 1.00 -18.98 2.06
C SER A 17 0.05 -18.15 2.93
N LYS A 18 -0.52 -18.76 3.97
CA LYS A 18 -1.37 -18.04 4.93
C LYS A 18 -0.66 -16.78 5.46
N ARG A 19 0.66 -16.86 5.67
CA ARG A 19 1.49 -15.73 6.10
C ARG A 19 1.55 -14.61 5.06
N THR A 20 1.72 -14.93 3.78
CA THR A 20 1.72 -13.97 2.68
C THR A 20 0.39 -13.21 2.64
N THR A 21 -0.73 -13.94 2.69
CA THR A 21 -2.07 -13.35 2.66
C THR A 21 -2.31 -12.45 3.87
N VAL A 22 -1.97 -12.90 5.09
CA VAL A 22 -2.10 -12.09 6.30
C VAL A 22 -1.24 -10.82 6.23
N THR A 23 0.01 -10.95 5.76
CA THR A 23 0.91 -9.79 5.62
C THR A 23 0.35 -8.77 4.63
N ASN A 24 -0.20 -9.23 3.50
CA ASN A 24 -0.84 -8.36 2.52
C ASN A 24 -2.05 -7.63 3.14
N TRP A 25 -2.91 -8.34 3.87
CA TRP A 25 -4.06 -7.75 4.56
C TRP A 25 -3.64 -6.69 5.58
N VAL A 26 -2.67 -7.01 6.43
CA VAL A 26 -2.17 -6.07 7.44
C VAL A 26 -1.58 -4.83 6.78
N TRP A 27 -0.75 -4.99 5.75
CA TRP A 27 -0.18 -3.89 4.98
C TRP A 27 -1.28 -2.99 4.39
N LEU A 28 -2.27 -3.60 3.75
CA LEU A 28 -3.32 -2.85 3.07
C LEU A 28 -4.24 -2.14 4.06
N ILE A 29 -4.81 -2.85 5.04
CA ILE A 29 -5.73 -2.26 6.02
C ILE A 29 -5.07 -1.12 6.79
N TYR A 30 -3.85 -1.33 7.28
CA TYR A 30 -3.15 -0.31 8.07
C TYR A 30 -2.93 0.97 7.26
N ASN A 31 -2.45 0.84 6.01
CA ASN A 31 -2.16 2.00 5.19
C ASN A 31 -3.44 2.70 4.69
N ALA A 32 -4.50 1.95 4.38
CA ALA A 32 -5.80 2.54 4.05
C ALA A 32 -6.33 3.39 5.22
N PHE A 33 -6.31 2.83 6.44
CA PHE A 33 -6.74 3.55 7.64
C PHE A 33 -5.88 4.80 7.90
N SER A 34 -4.55 4.66 7.80
CA SER A 34 -3.62 5.78 8.02
C SER A 34 -3.83 6.90 7.01
N LEU A 35 -4.03 6.55 5.73
CA LEU A 35 -4.32 7.52 4.68
C LEU A 35 -5.65 8.24 4.96
N MET A 36 -6.72 7.51 5.27
CA MET A 36 -8.01 8.12 5.59
C MET A 36 -7.93 9.07 6.80
N ALA A 37 -7.22 8.67 7.85
CA ALA A 37 -6.98 9.52 9.02
C ALA A 37 -6.21 10.80 8.66
N LEU A 38 -5.19 10.68 7.80
CA LEU A 38 -4.40 11.82 7.35
C LEU A 38 -5.21 12.78 6.46
N LEU A 39 -6.12 12.26 5.64
CA LEU A 39 -7.04 13.07 4.83
C LEU A 39 -8.06 13.80 5.70
N ALA A 40 -8.64 13.11 6.69
CA ALA A 40 -9.52 13.73 7.66
C ALA A 40 -8.81 14.86 8.41
N LYS A 41 -7.57 14.64 8.84
CA LYS A 41 -6.72 15.67 9.44
C LYS A 41 -6.43 16.82 8.48
N SER A 42 -6.12 16.53 7.23
CA SER A 42 -5.90 17.55 6.20
C SER A 42 -7.15 18.41 5.96
N TYR A 43 -8.34 17.81 6.03
CA TYR A 43 -9.60 18.52 5.86
C TYR A 43 -9.97 19.39 7.06
N GLY A 44 -9.84 18.86 8.28
CA GLY A 44 -10.24 19.56 9.51
C GLY A 44 -9.18 20.51 10.08
N GLU A 45 -7.90 20.14 9.93
CA GLU A 45 -6.78 20.86 10.54
C GLU A 45 -5.81 21.46 9.51
N GLY A 46 -6.02 21.22 8.21
CA GLY A 46 -5.18 21.82 7.17
C GLY A 46 -5.35 23.34 7.06
N ILE A 47 -4.44 23.97 6.33
CA ILE A 47 -4.40 25.44 6.23
C ILE A 47 -5.52 25.94 5.32
N GLY A 48 -6.58 26.50 5.91
CA GLY A 48 -7.68 27.15 5.18
C GLY A 48 -8.27 26.29 4.06
N ILE A 49 -8.50 26.91 2.89
CA ILE A 49 -9.00 26.21 1.68
C ILE A 49 -7.98 25.20 1.14
N TRP A 50 -6.68 25.46 1.32
CA TRP A 50 -5.61 24.60 0.83
C TRP A 50 -5.63 23.21 1.46
N GLY A 51 -5.92 23.12 2.76
CA GLY A 51 -6.11 21.85 3.46
C GLY A 51 -7.23 21.00 2.84
N LYS A 52 -8.35 21.63 2.47
CA LYS A 52 -9.48 20.95 1.83
C LYS A 52 -9.15 20.48 0.41
N VAL A 53 -8.42 21.28 -0.37
CA VAL A 53 -7.93 20.89 -1.71
C VAL A 53 -6.99 19.69 -1.59
N CYS A 54 -6.05 19.72 -0.65
CA CYS A 54 -5.17 18.59 -0.37
C CYS A 54 -5.97 17.34 0.01
N ALA A 55 -6.94 17.45 0.91
CA ALA A 55 -7.79 16.32 1.29
C ALA A 55 -8.56 15.73 0.10
N ALA A 56 -9.08 16.57 -0.80
CA ALA A 56 -9.77 16.12 -2.01
C ALA A 56 -8.81 15.38 -2.97
N LEU A 57 -7.62 15.92 -3.20
CA LEU A 57 -6.59 15.29 -4.03
C LEU A 57 -6.13 13.95 -3.46
N GLY A 58 -6.03 13.85 -2.14
CA GLY A 58 -5.61 12.63 -1.47
C GLY A 58 -6.72 11.57 -1.34
N LEU A 59 -7.98 11.91 -1.64
CA LEU A 59 -9.08 10.94 -1.69
C LEU A 59 -8.93 9.96 -2.87
N ILE A 60 -8.44 10.46 -4.02
CA ILE A 60 -8.20 9.68 -5.24
C ILE A 60 -7.27 8.47 -5.00
N PRO A 61 -6.04 8.65 -4.49
CA PRO A 61 -5.13 7.54 -4.21
C PRO A 61 -5.68 6.60 -3.14
N ALA A 62 -6.46 7.09 -2.16
CA ALA A 62 -7.08 6.24 -1.13
C ALA A 62 -8.15 5.30 -1.71
N ILE A 63 -8.96 5.79 -2.65
CA ILE A 63 -9.94 4.97 -3.38
C ILE A 63 -9.21 3.93 -4.25
N ILE A 64 -8.20 4.34 -5.02
CA ILE A 64 -7.42 3.43 -5.87
C ILE A 64 -6.75 2.35 -5.01
N PHE A 65 -6.17 2.74 -3.88
CA PHE A 65 -5.55 1.82 -2.93
C PHE A 65 -6.56 0.80 -2.40
N THR A 66 -7.78 1.24 -2.06
CA THR A 66 -8.86 0.36 -1.57
C THR A 66 -9.34 -0.62 -2.64
N ILE A 67 -9.49 -0.18 -3.89
CA ILE A 67 -9.84 -1.06 -5.02
C ILE A 67 -8.72 -2.09 -5.26
N LYS A 68 -7.46 -1.68 -5.18
CA LYS A 68 -6.32 -2.60 -5.30
C LYS A 68 -6.29 -3.61 -4.15
N CYS A 69 -6.62 -3.20 -2.93
CA CYS A 69 -6.71 -4.10 -1.78
C CYS A 69 -7.60 -5.31 -2.08
N LEU A 70 -8.79 -5.09 -2.65
CA LEU A 70 -9.74 -6.17 -2.96
C LEU A 70 -9.29 -7.09 -4.11
N THR A 71 -8.48 -6.58 -5.04
CA THR A 71 -8.14 -7.30 -6.28
C THR A 71 -6.83 -8.09 -6.21
N VAL A 72 -5.85 -7.66 -5.40
CA VAL A 72 -4.50 -8.27 -5.40
C VAL A 72 -4.12 -9.02 -4.12
N VAL A 73 -4.86 -8.84 -3.02
CA VAL A 73 -4.46 -9.35 -1.69
C VAL A 73 -4.32 -10.87 -1.62
N ASN A 74 -5.20 -11.59 -2.33
CA ASN A 74 -5.26 -13.06 -2.32
C ASN A 74 -4.59 -13.71 -3.54
N SER A 75 -4.08 -12.91 -4.50
CA SER A 75 -3.60 -13.40 -5.80
C SER A 75 -2.14 -13.05 -6.08
N SER A 76 -1.56 -12.10 -5.33
CA SER A 76 -0.22 -11.56 -5.59
C SER A 76 0.74 -11.78 -4.41
N PRO A 77 2.03 -12.07 -4.66
CA PRO A 77 3.06 -12.09 -3.62
C PRO A 77 3.20 -10.75 -2.89
N SER A 78 3.64 -10.77 -1.63
CA SER A 78 3.75 -9.55 -0.81
C SER A 78 4.61 -8.46 -1.42
N GLN A 79 5.74 -8.81 -2.05
CA GLN A 79 6.58 -7.85 -2.75
C GLN A 79 5.82 -7.09 -3.85
N GLN A 80 4.99 -7.79 -4.61
CA GLN A 80 4.20 -7.19 -5.69
C GLN A 80 3.07 -6.31 -5.13
N VAL A 81 2.41 -6.75 -4.06
CA VAL A 81 1.38 -5.94 -3.38
C VAL A 81 1.98 -4.66 -2.81
N MET A 82 3.09 -4.76 -2.07
CA MET A 82 3.74 -3.62 -1.44
C MET A 82 4.29 -2.65 -2.47
N SER A 83 5.04 -3.11 -3.47
CA SER A 83 5.59 -2.23 -4.52
C SER A 83 4.51 -1.52 -5.35
N ARG A 84 3.39 -2.20 -5.65
CA ARG A 84 2.28 -1.58 -6.41
C ARG A 84 1.44 -0.62 -5.59
N THR A 85 1.40 -0.77 -4.27
CA THR A 85 0.56 0.06 -3.39
C THR A 85 1.31 1.19 -2.69
N PHE A 86 2.62 1.02 -2.49
CA PHE A 86 3.47 1.99 -1.80
C PHE A 86 3.50 3.40 -2.43
N PRO A 87 3.47 3.58 -3.78
CA PRO A 87 3.38 4.92 -4.36
C PRO A 87 2.15 5.73 -3.91
N TYR A 88 1.00 5.06 -3.71
CA TYR A 88 -0.21 5.72 -3.19
C TYR A 88 -0.06 6.10 -1.72
N VAL A 89 0.66 5.29 -0.94
CA VAL A 89 1.04 5.61 0.43
C VAL A 89 1.91 6.87 0.44
N ILE A 90 3.03 6.88 -0.30
CA ILE A 90 3.91 8.05 -0.39
C ILE A 90 3.10 9.30 -0.79
N PHE A 91 2.30 9.19 -1.85
CA PHE A 91 1.56 10.32 -2.37
C PHE A 91 0.56 10.88 -1.34
N GLY A 92 -0.19 10.01 -0.64
CA GLY A 92 -1.09 10.46 0.41
C GLY A 92 -0.37 11.11 1.60
N TYR A 93 0.80 10.59 1.97
CA TYR A 93 1.64 11.21 3.00
C TYR A 93 2.25 12.55 2.55
N ALA A 94 2.65 12.67 1.29
CA ALA A 94 3.14 13.92 0.71
C ALA A 94 2.04 14.99 0.67
N ILE A 95 0.80 14.60 0.35
CA ILE A 95 -0.37 15.49 0.44
C ILE A 95 -0.63 15.93 1.87
N GLY A 96 -0.58 15.02 2.85
CA GLY A 96 -0.76 15.38 4.25
C GLY A 96 0.35 16.30 4.77
N ALA A 97 1.59 16.08 4.33
CA ALA A 97 2.70 16.97 4.62
C ALA A 97 2.48 18.36 4.00
N ALA A 98 2.02 18.41 2.75
CA ALA A 98 1.71 19.64 2.03
C ALA A 98 0.49 20.37 2.60
N SER A 99 -0.47 19.68 3.24
CA SER A 99 -1.64 20.33 3.85
C SER A 99 -1.32 20.99 5.20
N LEU A 100 -0.29 20.49 5.88
CA LEU A 100 0.14 20.89 7.23
C LEU A 100 1.46 21.68 7.25
N TRP A 101 1.93 22.18 6.10
CA TRP A 101 3.24 22.84 5.95
C TRP A 101 3.48 24.01 6.92
N GLY A 102 2.50 24.91 7.06
CA GLY A 102 2.56 26.05 7.98
C GLY A 102 2.41 25.70 9.47
N LYS A 103 2.23 24.41 9.82
CA LYS A 103 2.23 23.92 11.21
C LYS A 103 3.57 23.30 11.63
N GLY A 104 4.61 23.35 10.78
CA GLY A 104 5.93 22.79 11.08
C GLY A 104 5.98 21.26 11.13
N LEU A 105 4.91 20.57 10.71
CA LEU A 105 4.77 19.10 10.76
C LEU A 105 5.00 18.41 9.42
N SER A 106 5.35 19.14 8.35
CA SER A 106 5.46 18.58 7.00
C SER A 106 6.52 17.50 6.87
N LEU A 107 7.72 17.73 7.40
CA LEU A 107 8.85 16.79 7.30
C LEU A 107 8.69 15.54 8.19
N SER A 108 8.08 15.69 9.38
CA SER A 108 7.89 14.56 10.29
C SER A 108 6.89 13.53 9.76
N ILE A 109 5.89 13.98 8.99
CA ILE A 109 4.92 13.10 8.33
C ILE A 109 5.63 12.21 7.28
N LEU A 110 6.67 12.71 6.61
CA LEU A 110 7.40 11.96 5.58
C LEU A 110 8.39 10.93 6.15
N ALA A 111 8.76 11.03 7.44
CA ALA A 111 9.60 10.02 8.08
C ALA A 111 8.93 8.64 8.08
N TYR A 112 7.61 8.58 8.25
CA TYR A 112 6.87 7.33 8.29
C TYR A 112 6.92 6.52 6.97
N PRO A 113 6.52 7.06 5.79
CA PRO A 113 6.63 6.33 4.54
C PRO A 113 8.08 5.99 4.18
N PHE A 114 9.05 6.81 4.61
CA PHE A 114 10.47 6.48 4.46
C PHE A 114 10.86 5.22 5.24
N LEU A 115 10.51 5.12 6.52
CA LEU A 115 10.76 3.92 7.32
C LEU A 115 10.02 2.69 6.76
N LEU A 116 8.77 2.86 6.30
CA LEU A 116 8.04 1.78 5.64
C LEU A 116 8.79 1.24 4.42
N SER A 117 9.38 2.13 3.63
CA SER A 117 10.15 1.75 2.44
C SER A 117 11.35 0.88 2.78
N ILE A 118 12.06 1.22 3.87
CA ILE A 118 13.29 0.52 4.28
C ILE A 118 12.95 -0.83 4.90
N PHE A 119 11.99 -0.87 5.81
CA PHE A 119 11.73 -2.07 6.60
C PHE A 119 10.88 -3.12 5.90
N PHE A 120 10.00 -2.72 4.98
CA PHE A 120 9.02 -3.62 4.37
C PHE A 120 9.15 -3.71 2.85
N VAL A 121 9.23 -2.59 2.14
CA VAL A 121 9.16 -2.57 0.66
C VAL A 121 10.47 -3.05 0.02
N HIS A 122 11.61 -2.60 0.52
CA HIS A 122 12.93 -2.93 -0.03
C HIS A 122 13.68 -4.00 0.78
N ASN A 123 13.11 -4.45 1.90
CA ASN A 123 13.75 -5.44 2.76
C ASN A 123 13.52 -6.87 2.24
N GLN A 124 14.47 -7.38 1.47
CA GLN A 124 14.40 -8.74 0.93
C GLN A 124 14.27 -9.81 2.02
N ARG A 125 14.95 -9.65 3.18
CA ARG A 125 14.83 -10.61 4.28
C ARG A 125 13.42 -10.70 4.83
N PHE A 126 12.73 -9.57 4.93
CA PHE A 126 11.32 -9.53 5.32
C PHE A 126 10.44 -10.19 4.25
N LEU A 127 10.63 -9.84 2.97
CA LEU A 127 9.85 -10.39 1.87
C LEU A 127 10.02 -11.92 1.75
N ASP A 128 11.24 -12.44 1.88
CA ASP A 128 11.51 -13.88 1.91
C ASP A 128 10.87 -14.56 3.12
N TRP A 129 10.84 -13.88 4.27
CA TRP A 129 10.15 -14.40 5.45
C TRP A 129 8.63 -14.50 5.23
N THR A 130 8.02 -13.62 4.43
CA THR A 130 6.59 -13.69 4.11
C THR A 130 6.21 -14.88 3.23
N THR A 131 7.15 -15.44 2.46
CA THR A 131 6.91 -16.54 1.52
C THR A 131 7.34 -17.91 2.07
N LYS A 132 8.17 -17.96 3.12
CA LYS A 132 8.55 -19.21 3.80
C LYS A 132 7.32 -19.93 4.36
N GLN A 133 6.96 -21.07 3.76
CA GLN A 133 6.06 -22.04 4.35
C GLN A 133 6.75 -22.65 5.58
N ARG A 134 6.12 -22.54 6.75
CA ARG A 134 6.43 -23.36 7.93
C ARG A 134 5.36 -24.41 8.04
#